data_AF-A0ABD5WQ01-F1
#
_entry.id   AF-A0ABD5WQ01-F1
#
_cell.length_a   1.000
_cell.length_b   1.000
_cell.length_c   1.000
_cell.angle_alpha   90.00
_cell.angle_beta   90.00
_cell.angle_gamma   90.00
#
_symmetry.space_group_name_H-M   'P 1'
#
loop_
_entity.id
_entity.type
_entity.pdbx_description
1 polymer ?
#
loop_
_entity_poly.entity_id
_entity_poly.type
_entity_poly.pdbx_seq_one_letter_code
_entity_poly.pdbx_strand_id
1 'polypeptide(L)'
;MLATNPCLTADMEVQLANGTTQPIGELATSDESVSVHTLNDGELVTRSASAFKTKEDVDVVRITTESGLSIRVTPDHEIRAENGEWVEASTSQPVTKSSVSPNLSQHHTEPNTR
;
A
#
# COMPACT_ATOMS: atom_id res chain seq x y z
N MET A 1 -2.67 19.90 -11.43
CA MET A 1 -3.01 19.41 -10.08
C MET A 1 -2.56 17.96 -10.03
N LEU A 2 -1.38 17.69 -9.49
CA LEU A 2 -0.95 16.31 -9.23
C LEU A 2 -1.71 15.88 -7.98
N ALA A 3 -2.82 15.17 -8.16
CA ALA A 3 -3.37 14.38 -7.09
C ALA A 3 -2.34 13.27 -6.82
N THR A 4 -1.43 13.53 -5.89
CA THR A 4 -0.57 12.52 -5.28
C THR A 4 -1.53 11.64 -4.50
N ASN A 5 -2.05 10.59 -5.14
CA ASN A 5 -2.75 9.52 -4.44
C ASN A 5 -1.66 8.49 -4.09
N PRO A 6 -0.95 8.64 -2.96
CA PRO A 6 0.03 7.65 -2.53
C PRO A 6 -0.70 6.33 -2.26
N CYS A 7 -0.19 5.23 -2.80
CA CYS A 7 -0.90 3.95 -2.80
C CYS A 7 -0.01 2.80 -2.34
N LEU A 8 -0.68 1.72 -1.95
CA LEU A 8 -0.12 0.41 -1.68
C LEU A 8 -0.53 -0.52 -2.82
N THR A 9 0.23 -1.60 -3.06
CA THR A 9 -0.25 -2.65 -3.97
C THR A 9 -1.43 -3.40 -3.35
N ALA A 10 -2.34 -3.90 -4.19
CA ALA A 10 -3.61 -4.50 -3.75
C ALA A 10 -3.45 -5.68 -2.79
N ASP A 11 -2.32 -6.39 -2.86
CA ASP A 11 -1.99 -7.52 -1.99
C ASP A 11 -1.47 -7.10 -0.61
N MET A 12 -1.19 -5.82 -0.37
CA MET A 12 -0.70 -5.35 0.92
C MET A 12 -1.74 -5.57 2.00
N GLU A 13 -1.31 -6.21 3.07
CA GLU A 13 -2.13 -6.57 4.22
C GLU A 13 -2.35 -5.37 5.15
N VAL A 14 -3.61 -5.13 5.53
CA VAL A 14 -4.01 -4.11 6.50
C VAL A 14 -4.55 -4.80 7.74
N GLN A 15 -3.96 -4.49 8.89
CA GLN A 15 -4.51 -4.92 10.18
C GLN A 15 -5.67 -4.00 10.58
N LEU A 16 -6.83 -4.62 10.78
CA LEU A 16 -8.05 -3.94 11.21
C LEU A 16 -8.12 -3.88 12.74
N ALA A 17 -8.95 -2.96 13.26
CA ALA A 17 -9.10 -2.73 14.69
C ALA A 17 -9.76 -3.89 15.46
N ASN A 18 -10.39 -4.83 14.75
CA ASN A 18 -10.93 -6.07 15.32
C ASN A 18 -9.88 -7.19 15.43
N GLY A 19 -8.62 -6.92 15.04
CA GLY A 19 -7.51 -7.87 15.07
C GLY A 19 -7.38 -8.77 13.84
N THR A 20 -8.29 -8.67 12.85
CA THR A 20 -8.15 -9.40 11.58
C THR A 20 -7.25 -8.64 10.61
N THR A 21 -6.67 -9.36 9.66
CA THR A 21 -5.86 -8.79 8.58
C THR A 21 -6.50 -9.10 7.25
N GLN A 22 -6.57 -8.10 6.35
CA GLN A 22 -7.14 -8.27 5.01
C GLN A 22 -6.30 -7.53 3.96
N PRO A 23 -6.20 -8.04 2.72
CA PRO A 23 -5.58 -7.31 1.62
C PRO A 23 -6.34 -6.01 1.31
N ILE A 24 -5.63 -4.91 1.12
CA ILE A 24 -6.24 -3.60 0.83
C ILE A 24 -7.03 -3.60 -0.49
N GLY A 25 -6.68 -4.47 -1.43
CA GLY A 25 -7.42 -4.66 -2.68
C GLY A 25 -8.83 -5.20 -2.46
N GLU A 26 -9.01 -6.13 -1.52
CA GLU A 26 -10.34 -6.64 -1.17
C GLU A 26 -11.18 -5.57 -0.49
N LEU A 27 -10.57 -4.82 0.44
CA LEU A 27 -11.20 -3.68 1.10
C LEU A 27 -11.62 -2.59 0.10
N ALA A 28 -10.85 -2.40 -0.97
CA ALA A 28 -11.17 -1.44 -2.02
C ALA A 28 -12.32 -1.90 -2.93
N THR A 29 -12.65 -3.19 -2.94
CA THR A 29 -13.76 -3.75 -3.73
C THR A 29 -15.05 -3.93 -2.94
N SER A 30 -15.01 -3.90 -1.60
CA SER A 30 -16.20 -4.12 -0.77
C SER A 30 -17.10 -2.89 -0.66
N ASP A 31 -16.61 -1.69 -1.01
CA ASP A 31 -17.28 -0.39 -0.78
C ASP A 31 -17.70 -0.15 0.70
N GLU A 32 -17.16 -0.94 1.63
CA GLU A 32 -17.45 -0.86 3.05
C GLU A 32 -16.41 -0.02 3.78
N SER A 33 -16.85 0.70 4.82
CA SER A 33 -15.92 1.30 5.76
C SER A 33 -15.50 0.29 6.83
N VAL A 34 -14.21 0.25 7.12
CA VAL A 34 -13.61 -0.61 8.15
C VAL A 34 -12.99 0.22 9.27
N SER A 35 -12.95 -0.36 10.47
CA SER A 35 -12.24 0.25 11.59
C SER A 35 -10.77 -0.11 11.53
N VAL A 36 -9.90 0.90 11.53
CA VAL A 36 -8.44 0.77 11.55
C VAL A 36 -7.85 1.50 12.73
N HIS A 37 -6.65 1.09 13.14
CA HIS A 37 -5.86 1.86 14.09
C HIS A 37 -5.02 2.92 13.37
N THR A 38 -5.06 4.14 13.87
CA THR A 38 -4.19 5.24 13.44
C THR A 38 -3.47 5.81 14.64
N LEU A 39 -2.33 6.43 14.39
CA LEU A 39 -1.65 7.22 15.40
C LEU A 39 -2.13 8.67 15.33
N ASN A 40 -2.48 9.26 16.48
CA ASN A 40 -2.82 10.67 16.63
C ASN A 40 -2.03 11.23 17.81
N ASP A 41 -1.09 12.14 17.56
CA ASP A 41 -0.20 12.72 18.60
C ASP A 41 0.50 11.66 19.48
N GLY A 42 0.86 10.52 18.88
CA GLY A 42 1.52 9.41 19.58
C GLY A 42 0.56 8.44 20.28
N GLU A 43 -0.73 8.71 20.27
CA GLU A 43 -1.76 7.85 20.84
C GLU A 43 -2.42 6.98 19.76
N LEU A 44 -2.63 5.69 20.06
CA LEU A 44 -3.31 4.77 19.15
C LEU A 44 -4.82 4.98 19.26
N VAL A 45 -5.45 5.42 18.18
CA VAL A 45 -6.90 5.66 18.13
C VAL A 45 -7.54 4.87 16.99
N THR A 46 -8.79 4.44 17.18
CA THR A 46 -9.55 3.74 16.14
C THR A 46 -10.34 4.73 15.29
N ARG A 47 -10.28 4.60 13.96
CA ARG A 47 -11.05 5.40 13.02
C ARG A 47 -11.70 4.53 11.95
N SER A 48 -12.83 5.00 11.42
CA SER A 48 -13.46 4.43 10.23
C SER A 48 -12.71 4.91 8.98
N ALA A 49 -12.39 3.99 8.08
CA ALA A 49 -11.68 4.26 6.82
C ALA A 49 -12.28 3.45 5.67
N SER A 50 -12.17 3.97 4.46
CA SER A 50 -12.55 3.26 3.23
C SER A 50 -11.35 3.20 2.30
N ALA A 51 -11.18 2.07 1.62
CA ALA A 51 -10.12 1.88 0.63
C ALA A 51 -10.68 2.07 -0.78
N PHE A 52 -9.85 2.59 -1.69
CA PHE A 52 -10.23 2.81 -3.09
C PHE A 52 -9.03 2.55 -4.00
N LYS A 53 -9.25 1.94 -5.16
CA LYS A 53 -8.25 1.88 -6.22
C LYS A 53 -8.15 3.26 -6.87
N THR A 54 -6.98 3.88 -6.84
CA THR A 54 -6.79 5.22 -7.41
C THR A 54 -5.81 5.26 -8.60
N LYS A 55 -5.01 4.22 -8.79
CA LYS A 55 -3.98 4.09 -9.82
C LYS A 55 -3.89 2.62 -10.28
N GLU A 56 -3.40 2.42 -11.50
CA GLU A 56 -3.16 1.12 -12.13
C GLU A 56 -1.86 1.19 -12.95
N ASP A 57 -1.10 0.09 -13.01
CA ASP A 57 0.15 -0.02 -13.77
C ASP A 57 1.15 1.12 -13.51
N VAL A 58 1.32 1.48 -12.24
CA VAL A 58 2.26 2.51 -11.79
C VAL A 58 3.52 1.92 -11.17
N ASP A 59 4.61 2.68 -11.20
CA ASP A 59 5.85 2.31 -10.54
C ASP A 59 5.62 2.07 -9.04
N VAL A 60 6.25 1.00 -8.53
CA VAL A 60 6.24 0.67 -7.11
C VAL A 60 7.66 0.43 -6.60
N VAL A 61 7.89 0.81 -5.36
CA VAL A 61 9.11 0.53 -4.61
C VAL A 61 8.82 -0.49 -3.52
N ARG A 62 9.75 -1.41 -3.31
CA ARG A 62 9.76 -2.29 -2.13
C ARG A 62 10.66 -1.69 -1.06
N ILE A 63 10.11 -1.54 0.14
CA ILE A 63 10.84 -1.17 1.35
C ILE A 63 10.80 -2.37 2.28
N THR A 64 11.97 -2.81 2.73
CA THR A 64 12.12 -3.90 3.69
C THR A 64 12.78 -3.38 4.95
N THR A 65 12.14 -3.62 6.10
CA THR A 65 12.67 -3.28 7.42
C THR A 65 13.76 -4.27 7.83
N GLU A 66 14.55 -3.92 8.85
CA GLU A 66 15.56 -4.82 9.42
C GLU A 66 14.96 -6.12 9.98
N SER A 67 13.69 -6.08 10.41
CA SER A 67 12.93 -7.25 10.85
C SER A 67 12.44 -8.15 9.71
N GLY A 68 12.67 -7.77 8.44
CA GLY A 68 12.26 -8.53 7.26
C GLY A 68 10.84 -8.24 6.78
N LEU A 69 10.09 -7.33 7.42
CA LEU A 69 8.78 -6.89 6.93
C LEU A 69 8.96 -6.10 5.64
N SER A 70 8.18 -6.41 4.61
CA SER A 70 8.24 -5.71 3.32
C SER A 70 6.92 -5.05 2.97
N ILE A 71 6.98 -3.80 2.51
CA ILE A 71 5.86 -3.06 1.95
C ILE A 71 6.13 -2.70 0.50
N ARG A 72 5.09 -2.72 -0.34
CA ARG A 72 5.12 -2.33 -1.75
C ARG A 72 4.21 -1.13 -1.96
N VAL A 73 4.81 0.00 -2.30
CA VAL A 73 4.15 1.30 -2.24
C VAL A 73 4.56 2.15 -3.45
N THR A 74 3.76 3.15 -3.81
CA THR A 74 4.18 4.12 -4.84
C THR A 74 5.30 5.02 -4.31
N PRO A 75 6.24 5.49 -5.16
CA PRO A 75 7.42 6.24 -4.72
C PRO A 75 7.10 7.46 -3.85
N ASP A 76 5.97 8.11 -4.10
CA ASP A 76 5.43 9.30 -3.43
C ASP A 76 4.75 9.00 -2.07
N HIS A 77 4.68 7.74 -1.63
CA HIS A 77 4.01 7.36 -0.38
C HIS A 77 4.86 7.71 0.83
N GLU A 78 4.34 8.55 1.74
CA GLU A 78 5.02 8.89 2.98
C GLU A 78 4.89 7.78 4.03
N ILE A 79 6.01 7.38 4.60
CA ILE A 79 6.08 6.37 5.65
C ILE A 79 6.61 7.02 6.91
N ARG A 80 5.95 6.74 8.04
CA ARG A 80 6.41 7.20 9.33
C ARG A 80 7.57 6.34 9.82
N ALA A 81 8.73 6.96 9.97
CA ALA A 81 9.91 6.34 10.55
C ALA A 81 9.80 6.23 12.08
N GLU A 82 10.67 5.42 12.68
CA GLU A 82 10.70 5.17 14.14
C GLU A 82 10.92 6.46 14.95
N ASN A 83 11.71 7.39 14.43
CA ASN A 83 11.94 8.71 15.03
C ASN A 83 10.72 9.66 14.95
N GLY A 84 9.63 9.22 14.33
CA GLY A 84 8.39 9.97 14.18
C GLY A 84 8.34 10.89 12.95
N GLU A 85 9.41 10.97 12.16
CA GLU A 85 9.44 11.72 10.91
C GLU A 85 8.69 10.98 9.79
N TRP A 86 8.07 11.75 8.89
CA TRP A 86 7.49 11.22 7.67
C TRP A 86 8.51 11.32 6.55
N VAL A 87 8.74 10.20 5.87
CA VAL A 87 9.74 10.10 4.80
C VAL A 87 9.08 9.51 3.57
N GLU A 88 9.25 10.16 2.43
CA GLU A 88 8.78 9.65 1.15
C GLU A 88 9.48 8.33 0.83
N ALA A 89 8.73 7.32 0.37
CA ALA A 89 9.22 5.98 0.09
C ALA A 89 10.44 5.98 -0.85
N SER A 90 10.43 6.84 -1.87
CA SER A 90 11.55 7.02 -2.81
C SER A 90 12.84 7.49 -2.12
N THR A 91 12.72 8.29 -1.05
CA THR A 91 13.83 8.91 -0.31
C THR A 91 14.28 8.11 0.91
N SER A 92 13.37 7.30 1.48
CA SER A 92 13.66 6.42 2.61
C SER A 92 14.93 5.61 2.33
N GLN A 93 15.81 5.38 3.31
CA GLN A 93 16.97 4.51 3.13
C GLN A 93 16.64 3.12 3.68
N PRO A 94 16.08 2.17 2.90
CA PRO A 94 16.06 0.78 3.33
C PRO A 94 17.44 0.14 3.10
N VAL A 95 17.75 -0.82 3.95
CA VAL A 95 18.86 -1.77 3.79
C VAL A 95 18.81 -2.52 2.45
N THR A 96 17.67 -2.49 1.74
CA THR A 96 17.57 -2.88 0.32
C THR A 96 16.39 -2.18 -0.37
N LYS A 97 16.65 -1.29 -1.34
CA LYS A 97 15.63 -0.83 -2.30
C LYS A 97 15.62 -1.80 -3.47
N SER A 98 14.46 -2.32 -3.85
CA SER A 98 14.28 -2.91 -5.17
C SER A 98 13.06 -2.25 -5.80
N SER A 99 13.29 -1.44 -6.82
CA SER A 99 12.19 -0.97 -7.67
C SER A 99 11.65 -2.18 -8.42
N VAL A 100 10.36 -2.44 -8.25
CA VAL A 100 9.67 -3.49 -9.00
C VAL A 100 8.80 -2.74 -10.00
N SER A 101 9.20 -2.70 -11.26
CA SER A 101 8.29 -2.24 -12.31
C SER A 101 7.11 -3.22 -12.36
N PRO A 102 5.84 -2.76 -12.42
CA PRO A 102 4.71 -3.65 -12.63
C PRO A 102 4.95 -4.38 -13.95
N ASN A 103 5.16 -5.69 -13.85
CA ASN A 103 5.43 -6.52 -15.01
C ASN A 103 4.15 -6.59 -15.85
N LEU A 104 4.18 -5.99 -17.05
CA LEU A 104 3.14 -6.11 -18.07
C LEU A 104 3.14 -7.56 -18.59
N SER A 105 2.54 -8.47 -17.83
CA SER A 105 2.27 -9.82 -18.33
C SER A 105 1.12 -9.71 -19.32
N GLN A 106 1.48 -9.76 -20.60
CA GLN A 106 0.58 -9.81 -21.74
C GLN A 106 -0.38 -10.99 -21.56
N HIS A 107 -1.59 -10.73 -21.05
CA HIS A 107 -2.71 -11.65 -21.17
C HIS A 107 -3.10 -11.73 -22.65
N HIS A 108 -2.42 -12.61 -23.39
CA HIS A 108 -2.95 -13.15 -24.64
C HIS A 108 -4.27 -13.86 -24.30
N THR A 109 -5.37 -13.18 -24.56
CA THR A 109 -6.67 -13.83 -24.65
C THR A 109 -6.70 -14.51 -26.01
N GLU A 110 -6.62 -15.84 -26.04
CA GLU A 110 -6.96 -16.61 -27.23
C GLU A 110 -8.47 -16.45 -27.49
N PRO A 111 -8.90 -16.05 -28.70
CA PRO A 111 -10.31 -16.03 -29.03
C PRO A 111 -10.78 -17.47 -29.28
N ASN A 112 -11.58 -17.97 -28.34
CA ASN A 112 -12.43 -19.14 -28.51
C ASN A 112 -13.25 -19.00 -29.80
N THR A 113 -12.98 -19.84 -30.80
CA THR A 113 -13.84 -20.03 -31.96
C THR A 113 -14.31 -21.48 -31.98
N ARG A 114 -15.64 -21.61 -32.06
CA ARG A 114 -16.45 -22.82 -32.21
C ARG A 114 -15.89 -23.88 -33.15
#